data_AF-M1GJX1-F1
#
_entry.id   AF-M1GJX1-F1
#
_cell.length_a   1.000
_cell.length_b   1.000
_cell.length_c   1.000
_cell.angle_alpha   90.00
_cell.angle_beta   90.00
_cell.angle_gamma   90.00
#
_symmetry.space_group_name_H-M   'P 1'
#
loop_
_entity.id
_entity.type
_entity.pdbx_description
1 polymer ?
#
loop_
_entity_poly.entity_id
_entity_poly.type
_entity_poly.pdbx_seq_one_letter_code
_entity_poly.pdbx_strand_id
1 'polypeptide(L)' 'MTEIKVLNGKELKNVVGGKYYGNGVHCGKKTCYVDWGQATASIGKIIVNGWTQHGPWAHR' A
#
# COMPACT_ATOMS: atom_id res chain seq x y z
N MET A 1 -3.14 -24.09 -31.71
CA MET A 1 -2.37 -22.94 -31.20
C MET A 1 -3.24 -22.23 -30.18
N THR A 2 -2.76 -22.07 -28.95
CA THR A 2 -3.44 -21.25 -27.93
C THR A 2 -3.07 -19.79 -28.16
N GLU A 3 -4.06 -18.91 -28.32
CA GLU A 3 -3.85 -17.46 -28.39
C GLU A 3 -3.23 -16.95 -27.08
N ILE A 4 -2.12 -16.23 -27.18
CA ILE A 4 -1.53 -15.52 -26.05
C ILE A 4 -2.18 -14.13 -25.99
N LYS A 5 -3.07 -13.94 -25.02
CA LYS A 5 -3.74 -12.65 -24.79
C LYS A 5 -2.83 -11.77 -23.91
N VAL A 6 -2.48 -10.58 -24.42
CA VAL A 6 -1.73 -9.59 -23.62
C VAL A 6 -2.66 -9.01 -22.57
N LEU A 7 -2.35 -9.26 -21.29
CA LEU A 7 -3.12 -8.77 -20.16
C LEU A 7 -2.88 -7.27 -19.95
N ASN A 8 -3.95 -6.54 -19.70
CA ASN A 8 -3.85 -5.14 -19.32
C ASN A 8 -3.51 -4.99 -17.83
N GLY A 9 -3.01 -3.84 -17.38
CA GLY A 9 -2.49 -3.67 -16.00
C GLY A 9 -3.50 -3.98 -14.87
N LYS A 10 -4.80 -3.80 -15.12
CA LYS A 10 -5.89 -4.20 -14.19
C LYS A 10 -6.09 -5.71 -14.14
N GLU A 11 -6.04 -6.37 -15.29
CA GLU A 11 -6.21 -7.83 -15.37
C GLU A 11 -4.99 -8.55 -14.80
N LEU A 12 -3.79 -7.98 -15.01
CA LEU A 12 -2.56 -8.48 -14.41
C LEU A 12 -2.62 -8.48 -12.87
N LYS A 13 -3.24 -7.45 -12.25
CA LYS A 13 -3.47 -7.41 -10.79
C LYS A 13 -4.37 -8.55 -10.30
N ASN A 14 -5.39 -8.92 -11.07
CA ASN A 14 -6.28 -10.05 -10.74
C ASN A 14 -5.59 -11.41 -10.85
N VAL A 15 -4.65 -11.57 -11.79
CA VAL A 15 -3.92 -12.82 -12.01
C VAL A 15 -2.79 -13.01 -10.98
N VAL A 16 -1.95 -11.99 -10.79
CA VAL A 16 -0.82 -12.02 -9.85
C VAL A 16 -1.35 -12.11 -8.42
N GLY A 17 -2.41 -11.35 -8.11
CA GLY A 17 -3.04 -11.34 -6.80
C GLY A 17 -2.14 -10.75 -5.73
N GLY A 18 -2.69 -9.82 -4.95
CA GLY A 18 -2.03 -9.35 -3.74
C GLY A 18 -2.87 -8.34 -2.98
N LYS A 19 -2.78 -8.36 -1.65
CA LYS A 19 -3.47 -7.44 -0.75
C LYS A 19 -2.47 -6.40 -0.26
N TYR A 20 -2.81 -5.14 -0.51
CA TYR A 20 -2.16 -4.00 0.11
C TYR A 20 -2.88 -3.65 1.41
N TYR A 21 -2.14 -3.50 2.50
CA TYR A 21 -2.70 -3.26 3.83
C TYR A 21 -2.69 -1.79 4.27
N GLY A 22 -2.26 -0.87 3.39
CA GLY A 22 -2.32 0.57 3.68
C GLY A 22 -1.11 1.14 4.44
N ASN A 23 -0.22 0.29 4.93
CA ASN A 23 0.95 0.62 5.75
C ASN A 23 2.29 0.27 5.06
N GLY A 24 2.30 0.16 3.73
CA GLY A 24 3.46 -0.33 2.98
C GLY A 24 3.61 -1.86 2.93
N VAL A 25 2.74 -2.63 3.60
CA VAL A 25 2.75 -4.09 3.51
C VAL A 25 1.96 -4.55 2.28
N HIS A 26 2.65 -5.29 1.42
CA HIS A 26 2.09 -5.93 0.23
C HIS A 26 2.23 -7.44 0.37
N CYS A 27 1.11 -8.14 0.39
CA CYS A 27 1.09 -9.61 0.41
C CYS A 27 0.60 -10.14 -0.93
N GLY A 28 1.46 -10.85 -1.65
CA GLY A 28 1.05 -11.69 -2.78
C GLY A 28 0.51 -13.05 -2.30
N LYS A 29 0.29 -13.96 -3.25
CA LYS A 29 -0.24 -15.32 -2.96
C LYS A 29 0.67 -16.21 -2.11
N LYS A 30 1.99 -15.96 -2.10
CA LYS A 30 2.98 -16.82 -1.42
C LYS A 30 3.95 -16.06 -0.51
N THR A 31 4.08 -14.75 -0.71
CA THR A 31 5.06 -13.93 0.02
C THR A 31 4.44 -12.60 0.38
N CYS A 32 4.83 -12.09 1.54
CA CYS A 32 4.57 -10.71 1.95
C CYS A 32 5.90 -9.97 1.99
N TYR A 33 5.89 -8.72 1.52
CA TYR A 33 7.03 -7.84 1.62
C TYR A 33 6.59 -6.46 2.10
N VAL A 34 7.55 -5.74 2.66
CA VAL A 34 7.35 -4.38 3.13
C VAL A 34 8.02 -3.44 2.14
N ASP A 35 7.25 -2.55 1.54
CA ASP A 35 7.77 -1.37 0.88
C ASP A 35 8.04 -0.31 1.95
N TRP A 36 9.33 -0.14 2.29
CA TRP A 36 9.76 0.79 3.33
C TRP A 36 9.55 2.26 2.97
N GLY A 37 9.47 2.61 1.68
CA GLY A 37 9.13 3.97 1.24
C GLY A 37 7.68 4.29 1.60
N GLN A 38 6.77 3.39 1.24
CA GLN A 38 5.35 3.51 1.59
C GLN A 38 5.10 3.39 3.10
N ALA A 39 5.81 2.50 3.79
CA ALA A 39 5.69 2.34 5.23
C ALA A 39 6.12 3.60 5.98
N THR A 40 7.28 4.17 5.62
CA THR A 40 7.78 5.42 6.21
C THR A 40 6.83 6.59 5.97
N ALA A 41 6.29 6.71 4.75
CA ALA A 41 5.30 7.74 4.44
C ALA A 41 4.02 7.57 5.27
N SER A 42 3.54 6.33 5.45
CA SER A 42 2.38 6.04 6.30
C SER A 42 2.64 6.40 7.76
N ILE A 43 3.82 6.08 8.29
CA ILE A 43 4.23 6.43 9.66
C ILE A 43 4.27 7.95 9.83
N GLY A 44 4.91 8.66 8.90
CA GLY A 44 4.97 10.12 8.92
C GLY A 44 3.58 10.76 8.94
N LYS A 45 2.64 10.23 8.15
CA LYS A 45 1.25 10.71 8.13
C LYS A 45 0.54 10.51 9.47
N ILE A 46 0.72 9.35 10.11
CA ILE A 46 0.16 9.08 11.45
C ILE A 46 0.71 10.08 12.47
N ILE A 47 2.02 10.33 12.45
CA ILE A 47 2.68 11.27 13.35
C ILE A 47 2.11 12.68 13.13
N VAL A 48 2.14 13.19 11.90
CA VAL A 48 1.67 14.55 11.60
C VAL A 48 0.20 14.71 11.99
N ASN A 49 -0.65 13.74 11.68
CA ASN A 49 -2.06 13.78 12.08
C ASN A 49 -2.24 13.78 13.61
N GLY A 50 -1.43 13.01 14.34
CA GLY A 50 -1.44 13.05 15.80
C GLY A 50 -1.12 14.45 16.35
N TRP A 51 -0.13 15.13 15.74
CA TRP A 51 0.26 16.48 16.13
C TRP A 51 -0.79 17.53 15.81
N THR A 52 -1.48 17.41 14.67
CA THR A 52 -2.51 18.36 14.22
C THR A 52 -3.89 18.10 14.81
N GLN A 53 -4.16 16.92 15.38
CA GLN A 53 -5.46 16.61 15.97
C GLN A 53 -5.44 16.62 17.50
N HIS A 54 -4.33 16.21 18.11
CA HIS A 54 -4.23 16.02 19.56
C HIS A 54 -2.99 16.68 20.16
N GLY A 55 -2.03 17.07 19.33
CA GLY A 55 -0.75 17.62 19.76
C GLY A 55 -0.69 19.14 19.76
N PRO A 56 0.53 19.71 19.69
CA PRO A 56 0.78 21.14 19.79
C PRO A 56 0.17 21.98 18.66
N TRP A 57 -0.15 21.35 17.52
CA TRP A 57 -0.74 22.00 16.35
C TRP A 57 -2.24 21.73 16.23
N ALA A 58 -2.85 21.09 17.23
CA ALA A 58 -4.28 20.94 17.29
C ALA A 58 -4.96 22.30 17.39
N HIS A 59 -5.89 22.57 16.47
CA HIS A 59 -6.79 23.71 16.58
C HIS A 59 -7.64 23.50 17.84
N ARG A 60 -7.29 24.20 18.92
CA ARG A 60 -8.04 24.29 20.17
C ARG A 60 -8.96 25.50 20.14
#